data_AF-A0A524JXV9-F1
#
_entry.id   AF-A0A524JXV9-F1
#
_cell.length_a   1.000
_cell.length_b   1.000
_cell.length_c   1.000
_cell.angle_alpha   90.00
_cell.angle_beta   90.00
_cell.angle_gamma   90.00
#
_symmetry.space_group_name_H-M   'P 1'
#
loop_
_entity.id
_entity.type
_entity.pdbx_description
1 polymer ?
#
loop_
_entity_poly.entity_id
_entity_poly.type
_entity_poly.pdbx_seq_one_letter_code
_entity_poly.pdbx_strand_id
1 'polypeptide(L)'
;MEVKGLNKPVKLKADLAAFVGKSELPRLEITKKLWDHIKANKLQAKTVNGRPEGAGKFIVADEKLLKLFKNTKVTSKSSGKVTDFTGLQSGQTIDMMQLASVVSANIE
;
A
#
# COMPACT_ATOMS: atom_id res chain seq x y z
N MET A 1 -3.48 -16.60 -15.42
CA MET A 1 -4.83 -16.16 -15.02
C MET A 1 -5.11 -16.65 -13.61
N GLU A 2 -4.93 -15.82 -12.57
CA GLU A 2 -5.43 -16.12 -11.21
C GLU A 2 -5.84 -14.82 -10.49
N VAL A 3 -6.96 -14.23 -10.91
CA VAL A 3 -7.65 -13.13 -10.18
C VAL A 3 -8.67 -13.67 -9.18
N LYS A 4 -8.51 -14.91 -8.69
CA LYS A 4 -9.51 -15.62 -7.86
C LYS A 4 -9.68 -15.08 -6.42
N GLY A 5 -8.96 -14.03 -6.03
CA GLY A 5 -9.08 -13.43 -4.68
C GLY A 5 -9.23 -11.92 -4.64
N LEU A 6 -9.20 -11.20 -5.77
CA LEU A 6 -9.17 -9.72 -5.76
C LEU A 6 -10.56 -9.08 -5.58
N ASN A 7 -11.63 -9.79 -5.93
CA ASN A 7 -13.01 -9.29 -5.84
C ASN A 7 -13.74 -9.71 -4.56
N LYS A 8 -13.11 -10.53 -3.70
CA LYS A 8 -13.73 -10.91 -2.42
C LYS A 8 -13.70 -9.69 -1.49
N PRO A 9 -14.86 -9.22 -0.97
CA PRO A 9 -14.88 -8.18 0.05
C PRO A 9 -14.15 -8.71 1.28
N VAL A 10 -13.22 -7.90 1.77
CA VAL A 10 -12.43 -8.18 2.97
C VAL A 10 -12.68 -7.07 3.97
N LYS A 11 -12.56 -7.39 5.26
CA LYS A 11 -12.62 -6.38 6.31
C LYS A 11 -11.30 -5.62 6.35
N LEU A 12 -11.40 -4.31 6.45
CA LEU A 12 -10.29 -3.39 6.53
C LEU A 12 -10.03 -3.06 7.99
N LYS A 13 -8.76 -2.97 8.36
CA LYS A 13 -8.36 -2.42 9.67
C LYS A 13 -8.70 -0.94 9.75
N ALA A 14 -8.83 -0.42 10.97
CA ALA A 14 -9.24 0.95 11.26
C ALA A 14 -8.50 2.00 10.41
N ASP A 15 -7.16 1.90 10.27
CA ASP A 15 -6.38 2.86 9.48
C ASP A 15 -6.72 2.82 7.99
N LEU A 16 -6.79 1.62 7.39
CA LEU A 16 -7.11 1.47 5.97
C LEU A 16 -8.56 1.84 5.69
N ALA A 17 -9.46 1.47 6.62
CA ALA A 17 -10.86 1.84 6.58
C ALA A 17 -11.07 3.35 6.66
N ALA A 18 -10.32 4.05 7.52
CA ALA A 18 -10.33 5.50 7.62
C ALA A 18 -9.79 6.18 6.34
N PHE A 19 -8.78 5.58 5.71
CA PHE A 19 -8.24 6.09 4.45
C PHE A 19 -9.23 5.97 3.29
N VAL A 20 -9.89 4.81 3.13
CA VAL A 20 -10.84 4.59 2.02
C VAL A 20 -12.28 5.02 2.36
N GLY A 21 -12.58 5.29 3.63
CA GLY A 21 -13.90 5.65 4.15
C GLY A 21 -14.88 4.47 4.28
N LYS A 22 -14.39 3.22 4.29
CA LYS A 22 -15.23 2.01 4.34
C LYS A 22 -14.55 0.91 5.16
N SER A 23 -15.34 0.18 5.94
CA SER A 23 -14.88 -0.96 6.75
C SER A 23 -14.70 -2.25 5.94
N GLU A 24 -15.41 -2.41 4.83
CA GLU A 24 -15.39 -3.64 4.01
C GLU A 24 -15.34 -3.30 2.52
N LEU A 25 -14.30 -3.75 1.84
CA LEU A 25 -14.09 -3.55 0.40
C LEU A 25 -13.29 -4.70 -0.19
N PRO A 26 -13.47 -5.00 -1.48
CA PRO A 26 -12.61 -5.96 -2.16
C PRO A 26 -11.20 -5.41 -2.36
N ARG A 27 -10.19 -6.29 -2.31
CA ARG A 27 -8.77 -5.94 -2.53
C ARG A 27 -8.56 -5.08 -3.77
N LEU A 28 -9.30 -5.35 -4.85
CA LEU A 28 -9.24 -4.57 -6.08
C LEU A 28 -9.60 -3.09 -5.85
N GLU A 29 -10.72 -2.82 -5.17
CA GLU A 29 -11.19 -1.47 -4.88
C GLU A 29 -10.24 -0.74 -3.93
N ILE A 30 -9.68 -1.44 -2.93
CA ILE A 30 -8.70 -0.89 -2.01
C ILE A 30 -7.43 -0.45 -2.76
N THR A 31 -6.86 -1.35 -3.56
CA THR A 31 -5.68 -1.06 -4.38
C THR A 31 -5.97 0.09 -5.34
N LYS A 32 -7.16 0.12 -5.94
CA LYS A 32 -7.59 1.19 -6.84
C LYS A 32 -7.70 2.54 -6.12
N LYS A 33 -8.27 2.58 -4.90
CA LYS A 33 -8.36 3.80 -4.08
C LYS A 33 -6.98 4.33 -3.68
N LEU A 34 -6.08 3.45 -3.27
CA LEU A 34 -4.68 3.81 -2.99
C LEU A 34 -3.99 4.33 -4.25
N TRP A 35 -4.14 3.63 -5.38
CA TRP A 35 -3.53 4.02 -6.65
C TRP A 35 -4.07 5.36 -7.17
N ASP A 36 -5.37 5.60 -7.03
CA ASP A 36 -6.01 6.86 -7.41
C ASP A 36 -5.45 8.02 -6.59
N HIS A 37 -5.29 7.85 -5.26
CA HIS A 37 -4.62 8.84 -4.41
C HIS A 37 -3.17 9.07 -4.83
N ILE A 38 -2.40 7.99 -5.07
CA ILE A 38 -1.01 8.05 -5.53
C ILE A 38 -0.91 8.85 -6.83
N LYS A 39 -1.80 8.59 -7.79
CA LYS A 39 -1.80 9.25 -9.09
C LYS A 39 -2.29 10.70 -9.01
N ALA A 40 -3.34 10.97 -8.25
CA ALA A 40 -3.87 12.32 -8.01
C ALA A 40 -2.81 13.22 -7.35
N ASN A 41 -2.02 12.68 -6.43
CA ASN A 41 -0.93 13.39 -5.75
C ASN A 41 0.43 13.23 -6.47
N LYS A 42 0.47 12.58 -7.64
CA LYS A 42 1.68 12.33 -8.44
C LYS A 42 2.83 11.69 -7.64
N LEU A 43 2.51 10.83 -6.69
CA LEU A 43 3.48 10.19 -5.79
C LEU A 43 4.36 9.14 -6.49
N GLN A 44 4.22 8.93 -7.79
CA GLN A 44 5.07 7.98 -8.51
C GLN A 44 6.48 8.54 -8.70
N ALA A 45 7.49 7.72 -8.44
CA ALA A 45 8.90 8.04 -8.61
C ALA A 45 9.58 7.05 -9.57
N LYS A 46 10.52 7.58 -10.37
CA LYS A 46 11.35 6.77 -11.27
C LYS A 46 12.47 6.04 -10.53
N THR A 47 12.98 6.64 -9.46
CA THR A 47 14.08 6.11 -8.66
C THR A 47 13.63 5.77 -7.25
N VAL A 48 14.32 4.80 -6.63
CA VAL A 48 14.14 4.46 -5.21
C VAL A 48 14.50 5.68 -4.36
N ASN A 49 13.64 6.04 -3.41
CA ASN A 49 13.75 7.23 -2.55
C ASN A 49 13.92 8.53 -3.38
N GLY A 50 13.36 8.54 -4.59
CA GLY A 50 13.34 9.70 -5.47
C GLY A 50 12.22 10.68 -5.14
N ARG A 51 12.16 11.78 -5.90
CA ARG A 51 11.06 12.74 -5.80
C ARG A 51 9.81 12.20 -6.49
N PRO A 52 8.61 12.60 -6.03
CA PRO A 52 7.35 12.28 -6.71
C PRO A 52 7.30 13.06 -8.03
N GLU A 53 7.50 12.36 -9.14
CA GLU A 53 7.46 12.93 -10.50
C GLU A 53 6.14 12.61 -11.23
N GLY A 54 5.25 11.82 -10.61
CA GLY A 54 4.03 11.30 -11.25
C GLY A 54 4.30 10.24 -12.32
N ALA A 55 5.53 9.74 -12.40
CA ALA A 55 5.93 8.66 -13.29
C ALA A 55 6.92 7.72 -12.61
N GLY A 56 6.80 6.42 -12.91
CA GLY A 56 7.71 5.39 -12.46
C GLY A 56 7.02 4.22 -11.75
N LYS A 57 7.86 3.29 -11.29
CA LYS A 57 7.45 2.02 -10.66
C LYS A 57 7.42 2.10 -9.14
N PHE A 58 7.99 3.17 -8.59
CA PHE A 58 8.07 3.42 -7.17
C PHE A 58 7.00 4.42 -6.75
N ILE A 59 6.57 4.33 -5.50
CA ILE A 59 5.50 5.13 -4.91
C ILE A 59 6.10 5.80 -3.68
N VAL A 60 6.24 7.12 -3.74
CA VAL A 60 6.66 7.96 -2.62
C VAL A 60 5.61 7.88 -1.53
N ALA A 61 6.05 7.55 -0.33
CA ALA A 61 5.20 7.54 0.85
C ALA A 61 4.91 8.99 1.28
N ASP A 62 3.67 9.43 1.07
CA ASP A 62 3.17 10.68 1.63
C ASP A 62 2.73 10.48 3.09
N GLU A 63 2.32 11.56 3.75
CA GLU A 63 1.90 11.51 5.16
C GLU A 63 0.72 10.55 5.41
N LYS A 64 -0.22 10.41 4.47
CA LYS A 64 -1.34 9.49 4.62
C LYS A 64 -0.92 8.04 4.44
N LEU A 65 -0.15 7.74 3.38
CA LEU A 65 0.38 6.41 3.13
C LEU A 65 1.36 5.98 4.22
N LEU A 66 2.17 6.90 4.73
CA LEU A 66 3.08 6.63 5.85
C LEU A 66 2.36 6.12 7.09
N LYS A 67 1.17 6.62 7.40
CA LYS A 67 0.38 6.09 8.53
C LYS A 67 0.04 4.61 8.33
N LEU A 68 -0.38 4.24 7.12
CA LEU A 68 -0.66 2.84 6.76
C LEU A 68 0.60 1.97 6.76
N PHE A 69 1.67 2.49 6.16
CA PHE A 69 2.96 1.81 6.07
C PHE A 69 3.55 1.59 7.46
N LYS A 70 3.51 2.59 8.34
CA LYS A 70 4.01 2.44 9.71
C LYS A 70 3.26 1.39 10.53
N ASN A 71 2.00 1.16 10.20
CA ASN A 71 1.19 0.09 10.78
C ASN A 71 1.28 -1.25 10.01
N THR A 72 2.19 -1.34 9.04
CA THR A 72 2.41 -2.54 8.23
C THR A 72 3.71 -3.24 8.62
N LYS A 73 3.54 -4.43 9.19
CA LYS A 73 4.62 -5.37 9.45
C LYS A 73 4.17 -6.78 9.09
N VAL A 74 4.80 -7.36 8.09
CA VAL A 74 4.43 -8.68 7.57
C VAL A 74 5.65 -9.59 7.57
N THR A 75 5.56 -10.69 8.30
CA THR A 75 6.61 -11.72 8.28
C THR A 75 6.12 -12.89 7.44
N SER A 76 6.76 -13.11 6.29
CA SER A 76 6.45 -14.24 5.42
C SER A 76 7.00 -15.52 6.03
N LYS A 77 6.14 -16.35 6.64
CA LYS A 77 6.53 -17.65 7.25
C LYS A 77 7.24 -18.60 6.27
N SER A 78 6.91 -18.52 4.97
CA SER A 78 7.46 -19.41 3.94
C SER A 78 8.87 -19.07 3.47
N SER A 79 9.30 -17.80 3.59
CA SER A 79 10.60 -17.32 3.09
C SER A 79 11.46 -16.65 4.17
N GLY A 80 10.94 -16.48 5.40
CA GLY A 80 11.59 -15.71 6.46
C GLY A 80 11.70 -14.21 6.19
N LYS A 81 11.21 -13.71 5.03
CA LYS A 81 11.29 -12.30 4.66
C LYS A 81 10.34 -11.47 5.52
N VAL A 82 10.93 -10.56 6.30
CA VAL A 82 10.21 -9.54 7.06
C VAL A 82 10.08 -8.31 6.19
N THR A 83 8.84 -7.93 5.89
CA THR A 83 8.51 -6.64 5.30
C THR A 83 8.07 -5.72 6.43
N ASP A 84 9.00 -4.89 6.90
CA ASP A 84 8.76 -3.93 7.98
C ASP A 84 8.79 -2.52 7.42
N PHE A 85 7.66 -1.83 7.51
CA PHE A 85 7.54 -0.43 7.11
C PHE A 85 7.31 0.50 8.31
N THR A 86 7.46 -0.02 9.53
CA THR A 86 7.27 0.76 10.77
C THR A 86 8.26 1.91 10.89
N GLY A 87 9.45 1.75 10.33
CA GLY A 87 10.50 2.77 10.24
C GLY A 87 10.46 3.65 8.99
N LEU A 88 9.44 3.53 8.12
CA LEU A 88 9.44 4.26 6.84
C LEU A 88 9.28 5.78 7.07
N GLN A 89 10.06 6.59 6.36
CA GLN A 89 10.09 8.05 6.43
C GLN A 89 9.51 8.69 5.16
N SER A 90 9.07 9.95 5.30
CA SER A 90 8.62 10.75 4.16
C SER A 90 9.75 10.94 3.15
N GLY A 91 9.43 10.72 1.87
CA GLY A 91 10.42 10.70 0.79
C GLY A 91 10.99 9.32 0.47
N GLN A 92 10.76 8.31 1.32
CA GLN A 92 11.03 6.93 0.93
C GLN A 92 9.99 6.43 -0.06
N THR A 93 10.41 5.51 -0.92
CA THR A 93 9.52 4.93 -1.93
C THR A 93 9.35 3.44 -1.74
N ILE A 94 8.14 2.95 -2.00
CA ILE A 94 7.84 1.52 -2.07
C ILE A 94 7.45 1.12 -3.49
N ASP A 95 7.62 -0.15 -3.86
CA ASP A 95 7.15 -0.66 -5.15
C ASP A 95 5.69 -1.18 -5.08
N MET A 96 5.16 -1.60 -6.23
CA MET A 96 3.79 -2.11 -6.33
C MET A 96 3.55 -3.41 -5.56
N MET A 97 4.55 -4.30 -5.44
CA MET A 97 4.42 -5.51 -4.63
C MET A 97 4.37 -5.16 -3.14
N GLN A 98 5.20 -4.22 -2.69
CA GLN A 98 5.18 -3.70 -1.33
C GLN A 98 3.81 -3.09 -0.99
N LEU A 99 3.22 -2.32 -1.92
CA LEU A 99 1.86 -1.77 -1.75
C LEU A 99 0.81 -2.88 -1.63
N ALA A 100 0.90 -3.94 -2.45
CA ALA A 100 -0.01 -5.07 -2.35
C ALA A 100 0.13 -5.82 -0.99
N SER A 101 1.36 -5.92 -0.47
CA SER A 101 1.63 -6.46 0.87
C SER A 101 1.05 -5.58 1.98
N VAL A 102 1.14 -4.25 1.85
CA VAL A 102 0.48 -3.29 2.77
C VAL A 102 -1.01 -3.53 2.78
N VAL A 103 -1.66 -3.56 1.62
CA VAL A 103 -3.09 -3.83 1.54
C VAL A 103 -3.41 -5.16 2.19
N SER A 104 -2.66 -6.21 1.86
CA SER A 104 -2.89 -7.56 2.39
C SER A 104 -2.68 -7.69 3.89
N ALA A 105 -1.82 -6.88 4.48
CA ALA A 105 -1.55 -6.86 5.92
C ALA A 105 -2.54 -6.00 6.72
N ASN A 106 -3.21 -5.06 6.04
CA ASN A 106 -4.20 -4.15 6.64
C ASN A 106 -5.65 -4.58 6.40
N ILE A 107 -5.84 -5.81 5.93
CA ILE A 107 -7.14 -6.47 5.79
C ILE A 107 -7.15 -7.75 6.63
N GLU A 108 -8.35 -8.17 7.02
CA GLU A 108 -8.60 -9.44 7.72
C GLU A 108 -8.96 -10.59 6.76
#